data_AF-A0A7Y8WLK1-F1
#
_entry.id   AF-A0A7Y8WLK1-F1
#
_cell.length_a   1.000
_cell.length_b   1.000
_cell.length_c   1.000
_cell.angle_alpha   90.00
_cell.angle_beta   90.00
_cell.angle_gamma   90.00
#
_symmetry.space_group_name_H-M   'P 1'
#
loop_
_entity.id
_entity.type
_entity.pdbx_description
1 polymer ?
#
loop_
_entity_poly.entity_id
_entity_poly.type
_entity_poly.pdbx_seq_one_letter_code
_entity_poly.pdbx_strand_id
1 'polypeptide(L)'
;MLIIPSYLGLWLLQIFCILLPILIYQSYFRNRFQNKIVLSALCGLSIIICMTFPVSINEETMLDFRFIPLILAFLYGGFRSGVILSIILIIYRLRMGGTGIYLGGLWMTTFFVTVFYFTLPRLERWGEKFRQKYPYMLLTFSLLFFALGTQFLDDYTFTLSEINLWFWFSILNYITLWMVLHLQYSISEIQLMNEKVIQFEKDHTKNHLLVFISQQMLAPIRTSQCYLQLIEEGTLRSNRHLICYKRKTN
;
A
#
# COMPACT_ATOMS: atom_id res chain seq x y z
N MET A 1 -30.42 -15.82 20.45
CA MET A 1 -30.46 -14.78 19.40
C MET A 1 -29.03 -14.54 18.90
N LEU A 2 -28.41 -15.64 18.46
CA LEU A 2 -27.00 -15.78 18.16
C LEU A 2 -26.86 -15.89 16.64
N ILE A 3 -25.80 -15.31 16.09
CA ILE A 3 -25.32 -15.61 14.74
C ILE A 3 -25.32 -17.13 14.61
N ILE A 4 -26.08 -17.66 13.66
CA ILE A 4 -26.14 -19.11 13.46
C ILE A 4 -24.69 -19.56 13.18
N PRO A 5 -24.13 -20.51 13.95
CA PRO A 5 -22.70 -20.83 13.90
C PRO A 5 -22.22 -21.26 12.51
N SER A 6 -23.13 -21.68 11.62
CA SER A 6 -22.85 -21.97 10.22
C SER A 6 -22.36 -20.75 9.42
N TYR A 7 -22.89 -19.54 9.67
CA TYR A 7 -22.50 -18.34 8.91
C TYR A 7 -21.14 -17.78 9.33
N LEU A 8 -20.76 -18.00 10.59
CA LEU A 8 -19.51 -17.47 11.14
C LEU A 8 -18.28 -18.03 10.42
N GLY A 9 -18.28 -19.34 10.10
CA GLY A 9 -17.21 -19.98 9.34
C GLY A 9 -17.07 -19.44 7.92
N LEU A 10 -18.20 -19.16 7.24
CA LEU A 10 -18.20 -18.59 5.88
C LEU A 10 -17.65 -17.16 5.89
N TRP A 11 -18.06 -16.34 6.86
CA TRP A 11 -17.53 -14.98 7.00
C TRP A 11 -16.04 -14.97 7.28
N LEU A 12 -15.56 -15.83 8.19
CA LEU A 12 -14.13 -15.99 8.47
C LEU A 12 -13.35 -16.42 7.21
N LEU A 13 -13.90 -17.35 6.42
CA LEU A 13 -13.29 -17.78 5.16
C LEU A 13 -13.17 -16.61 4.19
N GLN A 14 -14.23 -15.82 4.00
CA GLN A 14 -14.20 -14.66 3.10
C GLN A 14 -13.19 -13.61 3.55
N ILE A 15 -13.11 -13.31 4.86
CA ILE A 15 -12.14 -12.38 5.42
C ILE A 15 -10.71 -12.89 5.18
N PHE A 16 -10.46 -14.17 5.42
CA PHE A 16 -9.17 -14.81 5.18
C PHE A 16 -8.78 -14.74 3.70
N CYS A 17 -9.72 -15.02 2.79
CA CYS A 17 -9.51 -14.93 1.35
C CYS A 17 -9.23 -13.51 0.87
N ILE A 18 -9.66 -12.47 1.58
CA ILE A 18 -9.32 -11.07 1.27
C ILE A 18 -7.93 -10.71 1.80
N LEU A 19 -7.58 -11.15 3.01
CA LEU A 19 -6.30 -10.84 3.64
C LEU A 19 -5.11 -11.56 3.00
N LEU A 20 -5.30 -12.83 2.62
CA LEU A 20 -4.25 -13.70 2.08
C LEU A 20 -3.57 -13.12 0.82
N PRO A 21 -4.30 -12.67 -0.24
CA PRO A 21 -3.74 -11.93 -1.37
C PRO A 21 -2.76 -10.83 -1.00
N ILE A 22 -3.11 -10.06 0.01
CA ILE A 22 -2.39 -8.85 0.41
C ILE A 22 -1.11 -9.23 1.16
N LEU A 23 -1.22 -10.21 2.06
CA LEU A 23 -0.08 -10.79 2.77
C LEU A 23 0.90 -11.45 1.80
N ILE A 24 0.43 -12.22 0.82
CA ILE A 24 1.29 -12.85 -0.20
C ILE A 24 1.98 -11.77 -1.04
N TYR A 25 1.22 -10.80 -1.54
CA TYR A 25 1.78 -9.71 -2.34
C TYR A 25 2.87 -8.97 -1.57
N GLN A 26 2.62 -8.62 -0.31
CA GLN A 26 3.56 -7.93 0.55
C GLN A 26 4.79 -8.77 0.92
N SER A 27 4.62 -10.06 1.20
CA SER A 27 5.72 -10.94 1.63
C SER A 27 6.70 -11.19 0.48
N TYR A 28 6.18 -11.53 -0.71
CA TYR A 28 6.99 -11.97 -1.84
C TYR A 28 7.43 -10.84 -2.77
N PHE A 29 6.58 -9.84 -3.02
CA PHE A 29 6.86 -8.77 -3.99
C PHE A 29 7.44 -7.50 -3.35
N ARG A 30 7.94 -7.62 -2.11
CA ARG A 30 8.50 -6.53 -1.30
C ARG A 30 9.60 -5.72 -1.99
N ASN A 31 10.42 -6.36 -2.84
CA ASN A 31 11.67 -5.80 -3.37
C ASN A 31 11.78 -5.77 -4.92
N ARG A 32 10.83 -6.33 -5.67
CA ARG A 32 11.00 -6.54 -7.11
C ARG A 32 9.71 -6.17 -7.84
N PHE A 33 9.70 -4.93 -8.34
CA PHE A 33 8.68 -4.35 -9.22
C PHE A 33 7.27 -4.33 -8.63
N GLN A 34 6.68 -3.15 -8.54
CA GLN A 34 5.27 -2.95 -8.24
C GLN A 34 4.42 -3.54 -9.38
N ASN A 35 4.36 -4.86 -9.46
CA ASN A 35 3.60 -5.59 -10.46
C ASN A 35 2.14 -5.50 -10.08
N LYS A 36 1.53 -4.36 -10.47
CA LYS A 36 0.08 -4.10 -10.39
C LYS A 36 -0.73 -5.27 -10.94
N ILE A 37 -0.16 -6.00 -11.91
CA ILE A 37 -0.73 -7.21 -12.51
C ILE A 37 -0.86 -8.35 -11.48
N VAL A 38 0.17 -8.61 -10.68
CA VAL A 38 0.13 -9.67 -9.66
C VAL A 38 -0.88 -9.34 -8.57
N LEU A 39 -0.90 -8.09 -8.12
CA LEU A 39 -1.92 -7.62 -7.17
C LEU A 39 -3.32 -7.79 -7.75
N SER A 40 -3.53 -7.42 -9.01
CA SER A 40 -4.82 -7.59 -9.70
C SER A 40 -5.25 -9.05 -9.81
N ALA A 41 -4.31 -9.96 -10.10
CA ALA A 41 -4.60 -11.39 -10.21
C ALA A 41 -5.01 -11.98 -8.85
N LEU A 42 -4.29 -11.61 -7.78
CA LEU A 42 -4.60 -12.05 -6.43
C LEU A 42 -5.94 -11.48 -5.92
N CYS A 43 -6.26 -10.22 -6.22
CA CYS A 43 -7.57 -9.63 -5.95
C CYS A 43 -8.69 -10.26 -6.79
N GLY A 44 -8.41 -10.70 -8.02
CA GLY A 44 -9.39 -11.41 -8.84
C GLY A 44 -9.72 -12.79 -8.30
N LEU A 45 -8.70 -13.50 -7.86
CA LEU A 45 -8.87 -14.80 -7.22
C LEU A 45 -9.69 -14.67 -5.93
N SER A 46 -9.48 -13.63 -5.12
CA SER A 46 -10.31 -13.41 -3.94
C SER A 46 -11.76 -13.04 -4.27
N ILE A 47 -12.01 -12.23 -5.30
CA ILE A 47 -13.39 -11.94 -5.76
C ILE A 47 -14.12 -13.22 -6.15
N ILE A 48 -13.47 -14.09 -6.93
CA ILE A 48 -14.07 -15.36 -7.38
C ILE A 48 -14.42 -16.23 -6.17
N ILE A 49 -13.50 -16.37 -5.21
CA ILE A 49 -13.75 -17.19 -4.01
C ILE A 49 -14.85 -16.57 -3.15
N CYS A 50 -14.86 -15.25 -2.94
CA CYS A 50 -15.92 -14.56 -2.20
C CYS A 50 -17.30 -14.79 -2.83
N MET A 51 -17.39 -14.78 -4.16
CA MET A 51 -18.64 -15.08 -4.85
C MET A 51 -19.01 -16.56 -4.82
N THR A 52 -18.04 -17.47 -4.77
CA THR A 52 -18.27 -18.93 -4.75
C THR A 52 -18.84 -19.40 -3.41
N PHE A 53 -18.49 -18.71 -2.32
CA PHE A 53 -18.98 -19.00 -0.98
C PHE A 53 -19.82 -17.84 -0.44
N PRO A 54 -20.95 -17.52 -1.09
CA PRO A 54 -21.80 -16.42 -0.66
C PRO A 54 -22.51 -16.78 0.64
N VAL A 55 -22.84 -15.78 1.45
CA VAL A 55 -23.75 -15.99 2.57
C VAL A 55 -25.16 -15.63 2.11
N SER A 56 -25.96 -16.65 1.85
CA SER A 56 -27.37 -16.50 1.49
C SER A 56 -28.17 -16.08 2.72
N ILE A 57 -28.86 -14.94 2.65
CA ILE A 57 -29.90 -14.59 3.62
C ILE A 57 -31.20 -15.31 3.22
N ASN A 58 -31.56 -15.22 1.94
CA ASN A 58 -32.72 -15.86 1.32
C ASN A 58 -32.34 -16.41 -0.07
N GLU A 59 -33.27 -17.10 -0.73
CA GLU A 59 -33.05 -17.67 -2.08
C GLU A 59 -32.65 -16.62 -3.13
N GLU A 60 -33.04 -15.36 -2.92
CA GLU A 60 -32.83 -14.26 -3.88
C GLU A 60 -31.69 -13.32 -3.49
N THR A 61 -31.31 -13.26 -2.20
CA THR A 61 -30.32 -12.29 -1.68
C THR A 61 -29.09 -12.96 -1.06
N MET A 62 -27.96 -12.74 -1.73
CA MET A 62 -26.64 -13.24 -1.34
C MET A 62 -25.74 -12.09 -0.88
N LEU A 63 -25.13 -12.24 0.30
CA LEU A 63 -24.18 -11.30 0.88
C LEU A 63 -22.73 -11.77 0.70
N ASP A 64 -21.95 -10.94 0.00
CA ASP A 64 -20.54 -11.21 -0.32
C ASP A 64 -19.67 -9.99 0.01
N PHE A 65 -18.43 -10.23 0.45
CA PHE A 65 -17.46 -9.17 0.76
C PHE A 65 -16.71 -8.64 -0.48
N ARG A 66 -17.23 -8.89 -1.69
CA ARG A 66 -16.57 -8.61 -2.98
C ARG A 66 -16.19 -7.15 -3.24
N PHE A 67 -16.86 -6.21 -2.58
CA PHE A 67 -16.58 -4.78 -2.74
C PHE A 67 -15.20 -4.41 -2.22
N ILE A 68 -14.71 -5.09 -1.17
CA ILE A 68 -13.39 -4.83 -0.57
C ILE A 68 -12.25 -5.10 -1.57
N PRO A 69 -12.08 -6.32 -2.14
CA PRO A 69 -11.01 -6.58 -3.10
C PRO A 69 -11.14 -5.75 -4.38
N LEU A 70 -12.36 -5.39 -4.79
CA LEU A 70 -12.59 -4.49 -5.93
C LEU A 70 -12.08 -3.07 -5.64
N ILE A 71 -12.42 -2.50 -4.47
CA ILE A 71 -11.93 -1.18 -4.03
C ILE A 71 -10.40 -1.16 -3.97
N LEU A 72 -9.78 -2.21 -3.42
CA LEU A 72 -8.32 -2.32 -3.34
C LEU A 72 -7.68 -2.39 -4.71
N ALA A 73 -8.26 -3.15 -5.63
CA ALA A 73 -7.74 -3.27 -6.97
C ALA A 73 -7.77 -1.95 -7.76
N PHE A 74 -8.81 -1.14 -7.58
CA PHE A 74 -8.85 0.21 -8.17
C PHE A 74 -7.84 1.15 -7.52
N LEU A 75 -7.75 1.17 -6.18
CA LEU A 75 -6.87 2.07 -5.43
C LEU A 75 -5.38 1.77 -5.61
N TYR A 76 -5.00 0.49 -5.55
CA TYR A 76 -3.61 0.06 -5.53
C TYR A 76 -3.17 -0.57 -6.86
N GLY A 77 -4.06 -1.29 -7.55
CA GLY A 77 -3.80 -1.83 -8.89
C GLY A 77 -4.01 -0.81 -10.02
N GLY A 78 -4.69 0.31 -9.74
CA GLY A 78 -5.02 1.36 -10.70
C GLY A 78 -6.25 1.05 -11.56
N PHE A 79 -6.61 1.99 -12.43
CA PHE A 79 -7.85 1.93 -13.22
C PHE A 79 -7.95 0.69 -14.11
N ARG A 80 -6.88 0.34 -14.84
CA ARG A 80 -6.87 -0.83 -15.74
C ARG A 80 -7.14 -2.13 -14.99
N SER A 81 -6.51 -2.31 -13.83
CA SER A 81 -6.72 -3.47 -12.96
C SER A 81 -8.18 -3.57 -12.50
N GLY A 82 -8.72 -2.47 -11.97
CA GLY A 82 -10.10 -2.45 -11.50
C GLY A 82 -11.15 -2.71 -12.60
N VAL A 83 -10.93 -2.20 -13.82
CA VAL A 83 -11.82 -2.48 -14.96
C VAL A 83 -11.78 -3.96 -15.35
N ILE A 84 -10.60 -4.56 -15.44
CA ILE A 84 -10.46 -6.00 -15.73
C ILE A 84 -11.20 -6.84 -14.69
N LEU A 85 -11.04 -6.49 -13.41
CA LEU A 85 -11.70 -7.19 -12.30
C LEU A 85 -13.22 -7.00 -12.28
N SER A 86 -13.69 -5.82 -12.68
CA SER A 86 -15.12 -5.56 -12.83
C SER A 86 -15.72 -6.43 -13.94
N ILE A 87 -15.02 -6.60 -15.06
CA ILE A 87 -15.43 -7.51 -16.15
C ILE A 87 -15.49 -8.96 -15.65
N ILE A 88 -14.47 -9.42 -14.93
CA ILE A 88 -14.44 -10.78 -14.36
C ILE A 88 -15.63 -10.98 -13.41
N LEU A 89 -15.93 -10.00 -12.56
CA LEU A 89 -17.06 -10.03 -11.64
C LEU A 89 -18.39 -10.14 -12.39
N ILE A 90 -18.60 -9.33 -13.43
CA ILE A 90 -19.82 -9.38 -14.25
C ILE A 90 -19.97 -10.77 -14.90
N ILE A 91 -18.91 -11.29 -15.52
CA ILE A 91 -18.93 -12.61 -16.18
C ILE A 91 -19.27 -13.70 -15.17
N TYR A 92 -18.64 -13.68 -13.99
CA TYR A 92 -18.88 -14.67 -12.95
C TYR A 92 -20.32 -14.60 -12.42
N ARG A 93 -20.85 -13.38 -12.26
CA ARG A 93 -22.24 -13.17 -11.81
C ARG A 93 -23.26 -13.63 -12.85
N LEU A 94 -23.01 -13.38 -14.14
CA LEU A 94 -23.87 -13.86 -15.22
C LEU A 94 -23.92 -15.39 -15.26
N ARG A 95 -22.81 -16.07 -14.92
CA ARG A 95 -22.75 -17.53 -14.85
C ARG A 95 -23.55 -18.11 -13.69
N MET A 96 -23.62 -17.42 -12.54
CA MET A 96 -24.34 -17.89 -11.37
C MET A 96 -25.87 -17.84 -11.52
N GLY A 97 -26.41 -17.00 -12.41
CA GLY A 97 -27.86 -16.86 -12.53
C GLY A 97 -28.50 -16.11 -11.36
N GLY A 98 -29.82 -15.91 -11.41
CA GLY A 98 -30.62 -15.27 -10.34
C GLY A 98 -31.29 -13.93 -10.72
N THR A 99 -32.27 -13.50 -9.94
CA THR A 99 -33.00 -12.22 -10.11
C THR A 99 -32.09 -11.01 -9.84
N GLY A 100 -31.15 -11.13 -8.89
CA GLY A 100 -30.18 -10.09 -8.53
C GLY A 100 -29.00 -9.86 -9.50
N ILE A 101 -29.06 -10.36 -10.74
CA ILE A 101 -28.00 -10.15 -11.76
C ILE A 101 -27.92 -8.68 -12.19
N TYR A 102 -29.06 -8.06 -12.47
CA TYR A 102 -29.11 -6.71 -13.03
C TYR A 102 -28.60 -5.67 -12.04
N LEU A 103 -29.10 -5.74 -10.80
CA LEU A 103 -28.76 -4.77 -9.76
C LEU A 103 -27.36 -5.01 -9.18
N GLY A 104 -27.10 -6.22 -8.69
CA GLY A 104 -25.84 -6.54 -8.01
C GLY A 104 -24.66 -6.72 -8.96
N GLY A 105 -24.91 -7.13 -10.20
CA GLY A 105 -23.90 -7.36 -11.23
C GLY A 105 -23.65 -6.11 -12.06
N LEU A 106 -24.59 -5.74 -12.94
CA LEU A 106 -24.37 -4.70 -13.96
C LEU A 106 -24.41 -3.27 -13.39
N TRP A 107 -25.46 -2.90 -12.66
CA TRP A 107 -25.64 -1.52 -12.21
C TRP A 107 -24.59 -1.11 -11.18
N MET A 108 -24.34 -1.99 -10.21
CA MET A 108 -23.31 -1.74 -9.21
C MET A 108 -21.90 -1.66 -9.82
N THR A 109 -21.49 -2.63 -10.66
CA THR A 109 -20.14 -2.58 -11.23
C THR A 109 -19.93 -1.39 -12.16
N THR A 110 -20.91 -1.04 -12.99
CA THR A 110 -20.82 0.13 -13.88
C THR A 110 -20.74 1.43 -13.09
N PHE A 111 -21.51 1.56 -12.01
CA PHE A 111 -21.42 2.70 -11.09
C PHE A 111 -20.02 2.82 -10.48
N PHE A 112 -19.50 1.72 -9.95
CA PHE A 112 -18.15 1.66 -9.37
C PHE A 112 -17.06 2.06 -10.38
N VAL A 113 -17.09 1.51 -11.60
CA VAL A 113 -16.15 1.86 -12.68
C VAL A 113 -16.21 3.35 -13.00
N THR A 114 -17.43 3.91 -13.08
CA THR A 114 -17.64 5.33 -13.39
C THR A 114 -17.10 6.23 -12.27
N VAL A 115 -17.42 5.93 -11.01
CA VAL A 115 -16.92 6.68 -9.86
C VAL A 115 -15.39 6.65 -9.84
N PHE A 116 -14.80 5.46 -9.98
CA PHE A 116 -13.34 5.32 -9.97
C PHE A 116 -12.67 6.02 -11.15
N TYR A 117 -13.28 6.03 -12.34
CA TYR A 117 -12.77 6.79 -13.49
C TYR A 117 -12.60 8.28 -13.19
N PHE A 118 -13.57 8.88 -12.49
CA PHE A 118 -13.53 10.31 -12.16
C PHE A 118 -12.67 10.65 -10.94
N THR A 119 -12.53 9.74 -9.98
CA THR A 119 -11.84 10.00 -8.70
C THR A 119 -10.38 9.61 -8.73
N LEU A 120 -9.97 8.53 -9.41
CA LEU A 120 -8.58 8.07 -9.49
C LEU A 120 -7.58 9.16 -9.93
N PRO A 121 -7.80 9.90 -11.05
CA PRO A 121 -6.87 10.94 -11.47
C PRO A 121 -6.87 12.19 -10.56
N ARG A 122 -7.86 12.30 -9.67
CA ARG A 122 -7.93 13.39 -8.67
C ARG A 122 -7.36 12.96 -7.32
N LEU A 123 -7.29 11.66 -7.05
CA LEU A 123 -6.83 11.08 -5.79
C LEU A 123 -5.38 11.45 -5.48
N GLU A 124 -4.51 11.56 -6.49
CA GLU A 124 -3.12 11.98 -6.32
C GLU A 124 -2.98 13.45 -5.88
N ARG A 125 -3.99 14.28 -6.13
CA ARG A 125 -4.03 15.69 -5.72
C ARG A 125 -4.71 15.92 -4.38
N TRP A 126 -5.30 14.89 -3.79
CA TRP A 126 -6.02 15.00 -2.52
C TRP A 126 -5.07 14.86 -1.33
N GLY A 127 -5.35 15.58 -0.24
CA GLY A 127 -4.58 15.47 0.99
C GLY A 127 -4.66 14.07 1.60
N GLU A 128 -3.61 13.66 2.31
CA GLU A 128 -3.45 12.30 2.86
C GLU A 128 -4.65 11.86 3.73
N LYS A 129 -5.19 12.77 4.55
CA LYS A 129 -6.38 12.52 5.38
C LYS A 129 -7.61 12.14 4.56
N PHE A 130 -7.79 12.74 3.38
CA PHE A 130 -8.93 12.43 2.52
C PHE A 130 -8.73 11.10 1.79
N ARG A 131 -7.50 10.82 1.35
CA ARG A 131 -7.13 9.55 0.73
C ARG A 131 -7.39 8.35 1.65
N GLN A 132 -7.17 8.49 2.97
CA GLN A 132 -7.47 7.45 3.96
C GLN A 132 -8.98 7.25 4.17
N LYS A 133 -9.78 8.33 4.13
CA LYS A 133 -11.24 8.26 4.35
C LYS A 133 -12.02 7.80 3.12
N TYR A 134 -11.48 8.04 1.92
CA TYR A 134 -12.11 7.71 0.65
C TYR A 134 -12.58 6.25 0.51
N PRO A 135 -11.78 5.20 0.81
CA PRO A 135 -12.25 3.80 0.72
C PRO A 135 -13.41 3.50 1.66
N TYR A 136 -13.44 4.10 2.86
CA TYR A 136 -14.56 3.94 3.79
C TYR A 136 -15.83 4.55 3.23
N MET A 137 -15.76 5.78 2.67
CA MET A 137 -16.90 6.43 2.01
C MET A 137 -17.42 5.62 0.82
N LEU A 138 -16.53 4.96 0.09
CA LEU A 138 -16.92 4.13 -1.04
C LEU A 138 -17.61 2.84 -0.57
N LEU A 139 -17.10 2.22 0.50
CA LEU A 139 -17.74 1.09 1.14
C LEU A 139 -19.13 1.46 1.69
N THR A 140 -19.26 2.60 2.39
CA THR A 140 -20.54 3.06 2.94
C THR A 140 -21.58 3.22 1.82
N PHE A 141 -21.19 3.91 0.74
CA PHE A 141 -22.06 4.14 -0.40
C PHE A 141 -22.47 2.82 -1.06
N SER A 142 -21.54 1.87 -1.17
CA SER A 142 -21.82 0.57 -1.77
C SER A 142 -22.80 -0.28 -0.97
N LEU A 143 -22.65 -0.31 0.36
CA LEU A 143 -23.56 -1.06 1.23
C LEU A 143 -24.94 -0.43 1.25
N LEU A 144 -25.02 0.91 1.29
CA LEU A 144 -26.29 1.64 1.21
C LEU A 144 -27.00 1.41 -0.13
N PHE A 145 -26.29 1.53 -1.24
CA PHE A 145 -26.88 1.32 -2.56
C PHE A 145 -27.34 -0.13 -2.74
N PHE A 146 -26.58 -1.10 -2.20
CA PHE A 146 -26.98 -2.50 -2.23
C PHE A 146 -28.24 -2.75 -1.38
N ALA A 147 -28.31 -2.19 -0.17
CA ALA A 147 -29.48 -2.31 0.71
C ALA A 147 -30.74 -1.65 0.10
N LEU A 148 -30.62 -0.44 -0.46
CA LEU A 148 -31.72 0.23 -1.13
C LEU A 148 -32.16 -0.54 -2.37
N GLY A 149 -31.20 -1.05 -3.14
CA GLY A 149 -31.48 -1.83 -4.35
C GLY A 149 -32.31 -3.08 -4.06
N THR A 150 -32.03 -3.79 -2.95
CA THR A 150 -32.85 -4.93 -2.51
C THR A 150 -34.25 -4.54 -2.06
N GLN A 151 -34.47 -3.31 -1.57
CA GLN A 151 -35.80 -2.84 -1.18
C GLN A 151 -36.65 -2.41 -2.37
N PHE A 152 -36.06 -1.72 -3.35
CA PHE A 152 -36.80 -1.09 -4.45
C PHE A 152 -37.13 -2.04 -5.60
N LEU A 153 -36.35 -3.10 -5.81
CA LEU A 153 -36.51 -3.97 -6.97
C LEU A 153 -37.13 -5.33 -6.66
N ASP A 154 -36.93 -5.83 -5.44
CA ASP A 154 -37.48 -7.12 -5.02
C ASP A 154 -38.74 -6.94 -4.13
N ASP A 155 -39.25 -5.71 -3.97
CA ASP A 155 -40.36 -5.31 -3.07
C ASP A 155 -40.26 -5.98 -1.68
N TYR A 156 -39.01 -6.10 -1.20
CA TYR A 156 -38.69 -6.97 -0.10
C TYR A 156 -38.93 -6.29 1.25
N THR A 157 -39.84 -6.83 2.06
CA THR A 157 -40.04 -6.38 3.44
C THR A 157 -39.07 -7.09 4.37
N PHE A 158 -38.08 -6.37 4.90
CA PHE A 158 -37.11 -6.95 5.82
C PHE A 158 -37.74 -7.43 7.12
N THR A 159 -37.44 -8.68 7.49
CA THR A 159 -37.75 -9.19 8.83
C THR A 159 -36.70 -8.72 9.86
N LEU A 160 -37.07 -8.68 11.15
CA LEU A 160 -36.15 -8.30 12.24
C LEU A 160 -34.87 -9.15 12.28
N SER A 161 -34.95 -10.42 11.92
CA SER A 161 -33.80 -11.33 11.82
C SER A 161 -32.81 -10.93 10.72
N GLU A 162 -33.31 -10.45 9.59
CA GLU A 162 -32.48 -10.11 8.43
C GLU A 162 -31.82 -8.75 8.59
N ILE A 163 -32.51 -7.80 9.23
CA ILE A 163 -31.91 -6.52 9.64
C ILE A 163 -30.72 -6.78 10.56
N ASN A 164 -30.86 -7.72 11.51
CA ASN A 164 -29.76 -8.10 12.39
C ASN A 164 -28.60 -8.73 11.61
N LEU A 165 -28.86 -9.60 10.62
CA LEU A 165 -27.82 -10.17 9.75
C LEU A 165 -27.10 -9.08 8.93
N TRP A 166 -27.83 -8.14 8.34
CA TRP A 166 -27.28 -7.00 7.60
C TRP A 166 -26.42 -6.10 8.47
N PHE A 167 -26.82 -5.87 9.71
CA PHE A 167 -26.05 -5.10 10.68
C PHE A 167 -24.70 -5.76 10.98
N TRP A 168 -24.70 -7.06 11.31
CA TRP A 168 -23.46 -7.82 11.55
C TRP A 168 -22.57 -7.91 10.31
N PHE A 169 -23.16 -8.15 9.14
CA PHE A 169 -22.44 -8.16 7.87
C PHE A 169 -21.76 -6.81 7.59
N SER A 170 -22.47 -5.71 7.83
CA SER A 170 -21.91 -4.36 7.65
C SER A 170 -20.74 -4.11 8.59
N ILE A 171 -20.88 -4.44 9.88
CA ILE A 171 -19.80 -4.32 10.87
C ILE A 171 -18.56 -5.10 10.42
N LEU A 172 -18.72 -6.34 9.98
CA LEU A 172 -17.60 -7.16 9.55
C LEU A 172 -16.94 -6.62 8.28
N ASN A 173 -17.69 -6.05 7.34
CA ASN A 173 -17.11 -5.40 6.17
C ASN A 173 -16.23 -4.21 6.56
N TYR A 174 -16.67 -3.39 7.53
CA TYR A 174 -15.83 -2.29 8.07
C TYR A 174 -14.59 -2.81 8.78
N ILE A 175 -14.72 -3.84 9.62
CA ILE A 175 -13.58 -4.43 10.33
C ILE A 175 -12.56 -4.97 9.31
N THR A 176 -13.02 -5.68 8.30
CA THR A 176 -12.18 -6.28 7.25
C THR A 176 -11.47 -5.21 6.45
N LEU A 177 -12.18 -4.17 6.00
CA LEU A 177 -11.59 -3.06 5.28
C LEU A 177 -10.60 -2.28 6.16
N TRP A 178 -10.90 -2.08 7.44
CA TRP A 178 -9.98 -1.46 8.40
C TRP A 178 -8.68 -2.26 8.55
N MET A 179 -8.78 -3.58 8.77
CA MET A 179 -7.62 -4.47 8.86
C MET A 179 -6.75 -4.39 7.62
N VAL A 180 -7.38 -4.48 6.45
CA VAL A 180 -6.68 -4.44 5.16
C VAL A 180 -5.97 -3.10 4.94
N LEU A 181 -6.66 -1.98 5.15
CA LEU A 181 -6.10 -0.65 4.94
C LEU A 181 -4.97 -0.37 5.94
N HIS A 182 -5.15 -0.77 7.20
CA HIS A 182 -4.11 -0.63 8.21
C HIS A 182 -2.86 -1.44 7.84
N LEU A 183 -3.03 -2.68 7.39
CA LEU A 183 -1.94 -3.51 6.90
C LEU A 183 -1.22 -2.82 5.74
N GLN A 184 -1.97 -2.39 4.72
CA GLN A 184 -1.43 -1.70 3.54
C GLN A 184 -0.70 -0.39 3.88
N TYR A 185 -1.24 0.39 4.82
CA TYR A 185 -0.64 1.63 5.29
C TYR A 185 0.66 1.37 6.05
N SER A 186 0.63 0.48 7.04
CA SER A 186 1.80 0.10 7.85
C SER A 186 2.97 -0.36 6.98
N ILE A 187 2.68 -1.11 5.92
CA ILE A 187 3.69 -1.57 4.95
C ILE A 187 4.31 -0.42 4.19
N SER A 188 3.46 0.48 3.67
CA SER A 188 3.90 1.61 2.87
C SER A 188 4.80 2.52 3.71
N GLU A 189 4.47 2.68 5.00
CA GLU A 189 5.28 3.42 5.96
C GLU A 189 6.62 2.72 6.24
N ILE A 190 6.62 1.40 6.47
CA ILE A 190 7.86 0.62 6.66
C ILE A 190 8.77 0.73 5.42
N GLN A 191 8.22 0.70 4.21
CA GLN A 191 8.98 0.85 2.97
C GLN A 191 9.62 2.23 2.88
N LEU A 192 8.85 3.29 3.13
CA LEU A 192 9.36 4.66 3.15
C LEU A 192 10.47 4.84 4.19
N MET A 193 10.33 4.22 5.37
CA MET A 193 11.34 4.27 6.42
C MET A 193 12.61 3.50 6.04
N ASN A 194 12.49 2.31 5.45
CA ASN A 194 13.64 1.54 4.98
C ASN A 194 14.42 2.28 3.88
N GLU A 195 13.73 2.94 2.95
CA GLU A 195 14.38 3.75 1.91
C GLU A 195 15.15 4.92 2.52
N LYS A 196 14.57 5.62 3.51
CA LYS A 196 15.25 6.68 4.25
C LYS A 196 16.49 6.15 4.98
N VAL A 197 16.38 5.01 5.67
CA VAL A 197 17.52 4.38 6.38
C VAL A 197 18.65 4.04 5.41
N ILE A 198 18.34 3.41 4.27
CA ILE A 198 19.33 3.08 3.24
C ILE A 198 20.00 4.34 2.67
N GLN A 199 19.25 5.43 2.49
CA GLN A 199 19.81 6.70 2.04
C GLN A 199 20.76 7.30 3.09
N PHE A 200 20.35 7.29 4.37
CA PHE A 200 21.20 7.74 5.48
C PHE A 200 22.50 6.94 5.59
N GLU A 201 22.45 5.60 5.45
CA GLU A 201 23.66 4.76 5.45
C GLU A 201 24.59 5.09 4.27
N LYS A 202 24.03 5.32 3.08
CA LYS A 202 24.82 5.72 1.90
C LYS A 202 25.48 7.08 2.07
N ASP A 203 24.80 8.04 2.69
CA ASP A 203 25.38 9.37 2.90
C ASP A 203 26.38 9.37 4.07
N HIS A 204 26.13 8.58 5.11
CA HIS A 204 27.08 8.38 6.21
C HIS A 204 28.38 7.74 5.71
N THR A 205 28.30 6.72 4.86
CA THR A 205 29.49 6.06 4.28
C THR A 205 30.27 7.01 3.35
N LYS A 206 29.60 7.82 2.53
CA LYS A 206 30.27 8.88 1.74
C LYS A 206 30.97 9.90 2.63
N ASN A 207 30.32 10.37 3.69
CA ASN A 207 30.91 11.33 4.62
C ASN A 207 32.17 10.77 5.29
N HIS A 208 32.12 9.52 5.75
CA HIS A 208 33.30 8.86 6.31
C HIS A 208 34.45 8.75 5.29
N LEU A 209 34.12 8.44 4.03
CA LEU A 209 35.09 8.35 2.95
C LEU A 209 35.69 9.72 2.59
N LEU A 210 34.89 10.79 2.59
CA LEU A 210 35.37 12.17 2.39
C LEU A 210 36.31 12.61 3.50
N VAL A 211 36.00 12.29 4.76
CA VAL A 211 36.89 12.58 5.90
C VAL A 211 38.21 11.84 5.75
N PHE A 212 38.16 10.54 5.40
CA PHE A 212 39.36 9.74 5.15
C PHE A 212 40.22 10.32 4.01
N ILE A 213 39.61 10.66 2.86
CA ILE A 213 40.32 11.28 1.73
C ILE A 213 40.96 12.61 2.14
N SER A 214 40.24 13.44 2.89
CA SER A 214 40.75 14.73 3.35
C SER A 214 41.97 14.55 4.25
N GLN A 215 41.91 13.58 5.18
CA GLN A 215 43.02 13.23 6.04
C GLN A 215 44.21 12.67 5.25
N GLN A 216 43.96 11.85 4.23
CA GLN A 216 45.01 11.25 3.41
C GLN A 216 45.67 12.26 2.45
N MET A 217 44.94 13.26 1.96
CA MET A 217 45.48 14.37 1.14
C MET A 217 46.35 15.34 1.95
N LEU A 218 46.06 15.52 3.25
CA LEU A 218 46.87 16.37 4.13
C LEU A 218 48.27 15.80 4.40
N ALA A 219 48.43 14.47 4.36
CA ALA A 219 49.71 13.81 4.57
C ALA A 219 50.78 14.19 3.51
N PRO A 220 50.57 14.04 2.19
CA PRO A 220 51.53 14.44 1.17
C PRO A 220 51.77 15.96 1.18
N ILE A 221 50.73 16.77 1.43
CA ILE A 221 50.89 18.23 1.55
C ILE A 221 51.86 18.58 2.69
N ARG A 222 51.68 18.00 3.88
CA ARG A 222 52.61 18.19 5.01
C ARG A 222 54.02 17.74 4.68
N THR A 223 54.19 16.61 3.98
CA THR A 223 55.53 16.17 3.57
C THR A 223 56.16 17.13 2.57
N SER A 224 55.42 17.61 1.56
CA SER A 224 55.92 18.59 0.60
C SER A 224 56.30 19.93 1.26
N GLN A 225 55.51 20.40 2.23
CA GLN A 225 55.83 21.57 3.03
C GLN A 225 57.11 21.36 3.86
N CYS A 226 57.29 20.17 4.44
CA CYS A 226 58.50 19.83 5.18
C CYS A 226 59.75 19.78 4.25
N TYR A 227 59.64 19.23 3.05
CA TYR A 227 60.73 19.26 2.05
C TYR A 227 61.07 20.69 1.62
N LEU A 228 60.06 21.52 1.35
CA LEU A 228 60.28 22.92 1.01
C LEU A 228 60.95 23.69 2.16
N GLN A 229 60.53 23.46 3.41
CA GLN A 229 61.18 24.02 4.58
C GLN A 229 62.64 23.55 4.71
N LEU A 230 62.94 22.27 4.47
CA LEU A 230 64.32 21.76 4.49
C LEU A 230 65.19 22.38 3.39
N ILE A 231 64.64 22.64 2.21
CA ILE A 231 65.34 23.33 1.11
C ILE A 231 65.57 24.80 1.47
N GLU A 232 64.54 25.48 1.98
CA GLU A 232 64.64 26.87 2.46
C GLU A 232 65.67 26.98 3.60
N GLU A 233 65.65 26.06 4.57
CA GLU A 233 66.65 26.00 5.63
C GLU A 233 68.04 25.61 5.13
N GLY A 234 68.14 24.76 4.11
CA GLY A 234 69.39 24.40 3.43
C GLY A 234 70.02 25.58 2.69
N THR A 235 69.20 26.40 2.01
CA THR A 235 69.65 27.68 1.44
C THR A 235 70.03 28.70 2.53
N LEU A 236 69.33 28.70 3.66
CA LEU A 236 69.68 29.49 4.84
C LEU A 236 70.88 28.94 5.61
N ARG A 237 71.29 27.67 5.44
CA ARG A 237 72.47 27.07 6.09
C ARG A 237 73.77 27.56 5.48
N SER A 238 73.75 27.96 4.20
CA SER A 238 74.85 28.71 3.57
C SER A 238 75.06 30.10 4.20
N ASN A 239 74.04 30.67 4.86
CA ASN A 239 74.15 31.95 5.56
C ASN A 239 74.15 31.84 7.10
N ARG A 240 73.71 30.70 7.68
CA ARG A 240 73.68 30.50 9.15
C ARG A 240 74.99 30.01 9.75
N HIS A 241 75.97 29.53 8.97
CA HIS A 241 77.32 29.33 9.50
C HIS A 241 78.00 30.64 9.94
N LEU A 242 77.51 31.80 9.49
CA LEU A 242 77.96 33.13 9.96
C LEU A 242 77.12 33.72 11.11
N ILE A 243 75.93 33.17 11.41
CA ILE A 243 75.02 33.76 12.42
C ILE A 243 74.90 32.90 13.67
N CYS A 244 75.03 31.56 13.59
CA CYS A 244 75.06 30.72 14.79
C CYS A 244 76.40 30.77 15.55
N TYR A 245 77.51 31.21 14.95
CA TYR A 245 78.76 31.45 15.69
C TYR A 245 78.74 32.78 16.46
N LYS A 246 77.92 33.76 16.06
CA LYS A 246 77.86 35.08 16.70
C LYS A 246 76.83 35.20 17.83
N ARG A 247 75.94 34.21 18.00
CA ARG A 247 74.91 34.21 19.06
C ARG A 247 75.21 33.28 20.24
N LYS A 248 76.39 32.66 20.26
CA LYS A 248 76.88 31.84 21.40
C LYS A 248 77.93 32.55 22.25
N THR A 249 78.23 33.81 21.95
CA THR A 249 79.16 34.68 22.69
C THR A 249 78.50 36.04 22.95
N ASN A 250 77.36 36.02 23.62
CA ASN A 250 76.84 37.08 24.50
C ASN A 250 75.56 36.59 25.18
#